data_AF-A0A7V4UF81-F1
#
_entry.id   AF-A0A7V4UF81-F1
#
_cell.length_a   1.000
_cell.length_b   1.000
_cell.length_c   1.000
_cell.angle_alpha   90.00
_cell.angle_beta   90.00
_cell.angle_gamma   90.00
#
_symmetry.space_group_name_H-M   'P 1'
#
loop_
_entity.id
_entity.type
_entity.pdbx_description
1 polymer ?
#
loop_
_entity_poly.entity_id
_entity_poly.type
_entity_poly.pdbx_seq_one_letter_code
_entity_poly.pdbx_strand_id
1 'polypeptide(L)'
;RQLVNRIAGFDLAALVLRDEAGRPDGLVDPQTDEDRRRVEIAKACFRCHATWPQAADDPQAPHRRPVKLADGVSCEACHGPAVAWGTLAHQSPVWRLVKPEVKAQLGFTDVRNPLVKARLCASCHVGSAAEGKFVRHEWYAAGHPPLPGFEQTAFTAQMPPHWQPLAEKGNFRWKSEAADPRSSAYLDGLGPVRSAFQLARVEFRPEEQLAASYIAANSLPHAAGAAGAADPLADRARTREVMVAGLAALEAYVRLVGAYAGEAAEGKAPWPELALYDCTACHHPLRTSLGFAERPQRRTPPGRPPLALWPRVLGEAGTALVSARGGKPGQDAAGRLPGLLQTLDEAATRQPFGDPRAMHAAAEEVSEALGEVARAAQHMRYDAAASRQAALWLTDPVQVETRDVAAARQAAWALRGLAAELNLPGAERLFARGEEDPLALALPSGTERSVLAHLPVWLSAAARYESAWFRAELDDVRRRLGAGPPAP
;
A
#
# COMPACT_ATOMS: atom_id res chain seq x y z
N ARG A 1 -1.90 -22.21 15.46
CA ARG A 1 -3.08 -22.25 16.36
C ARG A 1 -2.78 -21.71 17.75
N GLN A 2 -1.88 -22.31 18.54
CA GLN A 2 -1.60 -21.83 19.92
C GLN A 2 -1.21 -20.34 19.99
N LEU A 3 -0.34 -19.86 19.09
CA LEU A 3 0.03 -18.44 19.02
C LEU A 3 -1.19 -17.54 18.75
N VAL A 4 -2.02 -17.90 17.77
CA VAL A 4 -3.23 -17.15 17.42
C VAL A 4 -4.22 -17.11 18.58
N ASN A 5 -4.42 -18.24 19.28
CA ASN A 5 -5.31 -18.31 20.44
C ASN A 5 -4.78 -17.46 21.61
N ARG A 6 -3.44 -17.38 21.77
CA ARG A 6 -2.81 -16.49 22.75
C ARG A 6 -3.07 -15.02 22.42
N ILE A 7 -2.92 -14.63 21.15
CA ILE A 7 -3.16 -13.26 20.68
C ILE A 7 -4.63 -12.88 20.82
N ALA A 8 -5.55 -13.75 20.40
CA ALA A 8 -6.99 -13.51 20.48
C ALA A 8 -7.54 -13.60 21.92
N GLY A 9 -6.89 -14.37 22.79
CA GLY A 9 -7.36 -14.64 24.15
C GLY A 9 -8.42 -15.75 24.25
N PHE A 10 -8.73 -16.45 23.15
CA PHE A 10 -9.70 -17.55 23.09
C PHE A 10 -9.40 -18.51 21.93
N ASP A 11 -10.10 -19.65 21.84
CA ASP A 11 -9.97 -20.56 20.69
C ASP A 11 -10.70 -19.99 19.47
N LEU A 12 -9.97 -19.31 18.58
CA LEU A 12 -10.51 -18.70 17.37
C LEU A 12 -11.26 -19.71 16.50
N ALA A 13 -10.78 -20.97 16.47
CA ALA A 13 -11.38 -22.04 15.67
C ALA A 13 -12.80 -22.41 16.13
N ALA A 14 -13.18 -22.12 17.38
CA ALA A 14 -14.52 -22.38 17.88
C ALA A 14 -15.58 -21.45 17.27
N LEU A 15 -15.16 -20.33 16.67
CA LEU A 15 -16.06 -19.38 16.01
C LEU A 15 -16.18 -19.61 14.50
N VAL A 16 -15.40 -20.51 13.93
CA VAL A 16 -15.32 -20.70 12.47
C VAL A 16 -16.30 -21.77 12.02
N LEU A 17 -17.27 -21.39 11.21
CA LEU A 17 -18.17 -22.30 10.49
C LEU A 17 -17.42 -23.04 9.38
N ARG A 18 -17.84 -24.27 9.12
CA ARG A 18 -17.26 -25.13 8.08
C ARG A 18 -18.29 -25.45 7.00
N ASP A 19 -17.85 -25.46 5.75
CA ASP A 19 -18.65 -25.93 4.61
C ASP A 19 -18.85 -27.46 4.65
N GLU A 20 -19.63 -28.00 3.71
CA GLU A 20 -19.87 -29.45 3.58
C GLU A 20 -18.59 -30.28 3.39
N ALA A 21 -17.53 -29.66 2.85
CA ALA A 21 -16.21 -30.27 2.70
C ALA A 21 -15.32 -30.09 3.95
N GLY A 22 -15.85 -29.53 5.03
CA GLY A 22 -15.14 -29.29 6.29
C GLY A 22 -14.18 -28.10 6.26
N ARG A 23 -14.20 -27.25 5.23
CA ARG A 23 -13.30 -26.09 5.08
C ARG A 23 -13.86 -24.85 5.78
N PRO A 24 -13.01 -23.96 6.32
CA PRO A 24 -13.45 -22.68 6.87
C PRO A 24 -14.25 -21.84 5.86
N ASP A 25 -15.48 -21.47 6.20
CA ASP A 25 -16.37 -20.71 5.30
C ASP A 25 -16.78 -19.35 5.89
N GLY A 26 -17.13 -19.31 7.17
CA GLY A 26 -17.63 -18.10 7.82
C GLY A 26 -17.47 -18.11 9.34
N LEU A 27 -18.16 -17.18 10.00
CA LEU A 27 -18.18 -17.04 11.46
C LEU A 27 -19.57 -17.39 12.01
N VAL A 28 -19.60 -17.91 13.24
CA VAL A 28 -20.84 -18.18 13.98
C VAL A 28 -21.63 -16.88 14.24
N ASP A 29 -22.97 -16.99 14.25
CA ASP A 29 -23.83 -15.89 14.68
C ASP A 29 -23.74 -15.72 16.20
N PRO A 30 -23.34 -14.53 16.71
CA PRO A 30 -23.12 -14.33 18.13
C PRO A 30 -24.44 -14.38 18.92
N GLN A 31 -24.49 -15.20 19.96
CA GLN A 31 -25.67 -15.38 20.82
C GLN A 31 -25.59 -14.53 22.10
N THR A 32 -24.38 -14.21 22.56
CA THR A 32 -24.12 -13.40 23.75
C THR A 32 -23.24 -12.19 23.43
N ASP A 33 -23.15 -11.22 24.35
CA ASP A 33 -22.25 -10.07 24.20
C ASP A 33 -20.77 -10.48 24.17
N GLU A 34 -20.41 -11.52 24.91
CA GLU A 34 -19.06 -12.09 24.87
C GLU A 34 -18.79 -12.76 23.52
N ASP A 35 -19.76 -13.50 22.95
CA ASP A 35 -19.61 -14.06 21.60
C ASP A 35 -19.46 -12.95 20.57
N ARG A 36 -20.25 -11.88 20.70
CA ARG A 36 -20.16 -10.71 19.81
C ARG A 36 -18.78 -10.08 19.86
N ARG A 37 -18.23 -9.88 21.07
CA ARG A 37 -16.85 -9.38 21.25
C ARG A 37 -15.82 -10.28 20.57
N ARG A 38 -15.93 -11.60 20.75
CA ARG A 38 -15.01 -12.57 20.15
C ARG A 38 -15.12 -12.62 18.62
N VAL A 39 -16.33 -12.56 18.08
CA VAL A 39 -16.59 -12.48 16.63
C VAL A 39 -15.98 -11.21 16.04
N GLU A 40 -16.11 -10.06 16.69
CA GLU A 40 -15.48 -8.82 16.21
C GLU A 40 -13.94 -8.88 16.23
N ILE A 41 -13.34 -9.50 17.25
CA ILE A 41 -11.89 -9.78 17.26
C ILE A 41 -11.51 -10.72 16.11
N ALA A 42 -12.31 -11.76 15.85
CA ALA A 42 -12.06 -12.68 14.74
C ALA A 42 -12.13 -11.97 13.38
N LYS A 43 -13.12 -11.10 13.17
CA LYS A 43 -13.22 -10.25 11.97
C LYS A 43 -12.00 -9.35 11.83
N ALA A 44 -11.50 -8.75 12.92
CA ALA A 44 -10.29 -7.93 12.90
C ALA A 44 -9.07 -8.69 12.34
N CYS A 45 -8.91 -9.97 12.70
CA CYS A 45 -7.90 -10.85 12.10
C CYS A 45 -8.19 -11.15 10.62
N PHE A 46 -9.42 -11.54 10.29
CA PHE A 46 -9.78 -11.98 8.93
C PHE A 46 -9.85 -10.84 7.90
N ARG A 47 -10.03 -9.59 8.32
CA ARG A 47 -9.93 -8.41 7.45
C ARG A 47 -8.59 -8.34 6.70
N CYS A 48 -7.50 -8.82 7.29
CA CYS A 48 -6.19 -8.89 6.66
C CYS A 48 -5.83 -10.30 6.16
N HIS A 49 -6.29 -11.36 6.83
CA HIS A 49 -5.85 -12.74 6.55
C HIS A 49 -6.77 -13.55 5.65
N ALA A 50 -8.00 -13.10 5.43
CA ALA A 50 -9.01 -13.79 4.61
C ALA A 50 -10.00 -12.82 3.94
N THR A 51 -9.61 -11.54 3.81
CA THR A 51 -10.39 -10.46 3.19
C THR A 51 -11.87 -10.46 3.57
N TRP A 52 -12.13 -9.94 4.77
CA TRP A 52 -13.46 -9.60 5.24
C TRP A 52 -13.68 -8.08 5.06
N PRO A 53 -14.25 -7.59 3.93
CA PRO A 53 -14.49 -6.17 3.77
C PRO A 53 -15.52 -5.72 4.83
N GLN A 54 -15.41 -4.49 5.34
CA GLN A 54 -16.37 -3.99 6.34
C GLN A 54 -17.82 -4.04 5.85
N ALA A 55 -18.03 -3.82 4.55
CA ALA A 55 -19.35 -3.92 3.96
C ALA A 55 -19.94 -5.35 3.98
N ALA A 56 -19.15 -6.38 4.29
CA ALA A 56 -19.65 -7.73 4.53
C ALA A 56 -20.41 -7.87 5.85
N ASP A 57 -20.26 -6.91 6.76
CA ASP A 57 -21.03 -6.87 8.02
C ASP A 57 -22.49 -6.45 7.78
N ASP A 58 -22.82 -5.93 6.60
CA ASP A 58 -24.19 -5.67 6.16
C ASP A 58 -24.79 -6.91 5.45
N PRO A 59 -25.72 -7.64 6.09
CA PRO A 59 -26.34 -8.82 5.50
C PRO A 59 -27.18 -8.51 4.25
N GLN A 60 -27.52 -7.25 3.97
CA GLN A 60 -28.27 -6.83 2.78
C GLN A 60 -27.39 -6.55 1.56
N ALA A 61 -26.06 -6.72 1.66
CA ALA A 61 -25.11 -6.42 0.57
C ALA A 61 -24.56 -7.71 -0.11
N PRO A 62 -25.35 -8.42 -0.95
CA PRO A 62 -25.00 -9.76 -1.45
C PRO A 62 -23.75 -9.83 -2.35
N HIS A 63 -23.27 -8.71 -2.91
CA HIS A 63 -22.04 -8.64 -3.74
C HIS A 63 -20.79 -8.25 -2.93
N ARG A 64 -20.95 -8.12 -1.60
CA ARG A 64 -19.90 -7.66 -0.69
C ARG A 64 -19.62 -8.69 0.41
N ARG A 65 -19.89 -9.96 0.13
CA ARG A 65 -19.62 -11.08 1.04
C ARG A 65 -18.12 -11.17 1.35
N PRO A 66 -17.73 -11.72 2.51
CA PRO A 66 -16.34 -12.05 2.77
C PRO A 66 -15.82 -13.03 1.72
N VAL A 67 -14.53 -12.96 1.43
CA VAL A 67 -13.83 -14.05 0.75
C VAL A 67 -13.92 -15.28 1.65
N LYS A 68 -14.01 -16.47 1.04
CA LYS A 68 -14.04 -17.72 1.81
C LYS A 68 -12.84 -17.78 2.73
N LEU A 69 -13.08 -18.04 4.02
CA LEU A 69 -12.02 -18.02 5.02
C LEU A 69 -10.88 -19.01 4.70
N ALA A 70 -11.19 -20.11 4.04
CA ALA A 70 -10.22 -21.11 3.60
C ALA A 70 -9.22 -20.60 2.53
N ASP A 71 -9.60 -19.59 1.74
CA ASP A 71 -8.80 -19.11 0.62
C ASP A 71 -7.77 -18.06 1.05
N GLY A 72 -7.92 -17.50 2.26
CA GLY A 72 -7.01 -16.51 2.82
C GLY A 72 -6.91 -15.25 1.96
N VAL A 73 -5.69 -14.72 1.81
CA VAL A 73 -5.41 -13.62 0.88
C VAL A 73 -5.37 -14.16 -0.55
N SER A 74 -6.53 -14.19 -1.21
CA SER A 74 -6.74 -14.78 -2.55
C SER A 74 -6.83 -13.72 -3.67
N CYS A 75 -7.21 -14.13 -4.88
CA CYS A 75 -7.51 -13.19 -5.98
C CYS A 75 -8.55 -12.14 -5.58
N GLU A 76 -9.55 -12.54 -4.80
CA GLU A 76 -10.64 -11.67 -4.33
C GLU A 76 -10.17 -10.67 -3.27
N ALA A 77 -9.04 -10.94 -2.60
CA ALA A 77 -8.40 -9.98 -1.70
C ALA A 77 -7.94 -8.71 -2.42
N CYS A 78 -7.46 -8.89 -3.66
CA CYS A 78 -6.97 -7.80 -4.49
C CYS A 78 -8.05 -7.26 -5.43
N HIS A 79 -8.85 -8.15 -6.02
CA HIS A 79 -9.82 -7.82 -7.07
C HIS A 79 -11.25 -7.63 -6.55
N GLY A 80 -11.49 -7.77 -5.25
CA GLY A 80 -12.81 -7.68 -4.62
C GLY A 80 -13.62 -8.99 -4.74
N PRO A 81 -14.77 -9.11 -4.08
CA PRO A 81 -15.58 -10.33 -4.11
C PRO A 81 -16.08 -10.67 -5.51
N ALA A 82 -15.82 -11.89 -5.99
CA ALA A 82 -16.03 -12.29 -7.39
C ALA A 82 -17.43 -12.82 -7.69
N VAL A 83 -18.41 -12.58 -6.80
CA VAL A 83 -19.80 -13.05 -6.93
C VAL A 83 -20.41 -12.69 -8.30
N ALA A 84 -20.15 -11.49 -8.80
CA ALA A 84 -20.65 -11.03 -10.09
C ALA A 84 -19.60 -11.12 -11.20
N TRP A 85 -18.42 -10.51 -10.99
CA TRP A 85 -17.39 -10.42 -12.03
C TRP A 85 -16.62 -11.72 -12.25
N GLY A 86 -16.55 -12.61 -11.24
CA GLY A 86 -15.87 -13.90 -11.27
C GLY A 86 -16.53 -14.96 -12.13
N THR A 87 -17.72 -14.66 -12.68
CA THR A 87 -18.31 -15.39 -13.81
C THR A 87 -17.41 -15.33 -15.04
N LEU A 88 -17.87 -15.87 -16.18
CA LEU A 88 -17.20 -15.69 -17.48
C LEU A 88 -17.09 -14.21 -17.93
N ALA A 89 -17.67 -13.25 -17.18
CA ALA A 89 -17.59 -11.83 -17.47
C ALA A 89 -16.15 -11.33 -17.57
N HIS A 90 -15.31 -11.52 -16.55
CA HIS A 90 -13.93 -11.00 -16.57
C HIS A 90 -13.02 -11.65 -17.63
N GLN A 91 -13.41 -12.82 -18.13
CA GLN A 91 -12.73 -13.54 -19.21
C GLN A 91 -13.17 -13.07 -20.60
N SER A 92 -14.33 -12.42 -20.70
CA SER A 92 -14.85 -11.87 -21.94
C SER A 92 -13.95 -10.75 -22.49
N PRO A 93 -13.70 -10.69 -23.80
CA PRO A 93 -13.06 -9.54 -24.43
C PRO A 93 -13.75 -8.22 -24.06
N VAL A 94 -15.09 -8.21 -23.95
CA VAL A 94 -15.90 -7.00 -23.69
C VAL A 94 -15.65 -6.43 -22.28
N TRP A 95 -15.16 -7.25 -21.34
CA TRP A 95 -14.74 -6.76 -20.03
C TRP A 95 -13.67 -5.66 -20.10
N ARG A 96 -12.86 -5.65 -21.16
CA ARG A 96 -11.85 -4.61 -21.39
C ARG A 96 -12.46 -3.24 -21.68
N LEU A 97 -13.72 -3.21 -22.11
CA LEU A 97 -14.48 -2.00 -22.44
C LEU A 97 -15.31 -1.48 -21.26
N VAL A 98 -15.63 -2.33 -20.28
CA VAL A 98 -16.37 -1.91 -19.08
C VAL A 98 -15.51 -0.89 -18.30
N LYS A 99 -16.07 0.30 -18.06
CA LYS A 99 -15.39 1.38 -17.34
C LYS A 99 -15.09 0.97 -15.88
N PRO A 100 -13.95 1.35 -15.28
CA PRO A 100 -13.56 1.02 -13.91
C PRO A 100 -14.63 1.32 -12.85
N GLU A 101 -15.26 2.49 -12.93
CA GLU A 101 -16.33 2.92 -12.02
C GLU A 101 -17.57 2.02 -12.10
N VAL A 102 -17.81 1.42 -13.27
CA VAL A 102 -18.88 0.45 -13.47
C VAL A 102 -18.47 -0.92 -12.94
N LYS A 103 -17.21 -1.35 -13.15
CA LYS A 103 -16.66 -2.59 -12.57
C LYS A 103 -16.77 -2.59 -11.04
N ALA A 104 -16.56 -1.44 -10.39
CA ALA A 104 -16.72 -1.29 -8.95
C ALA A 104 -18.14 -1.62 -8.47
N GLN A 105 -19.17 -1.29 -9.25
CA GLN A 105 -20.57 -1.64 -8.94
C GLN A 105 -20.81 -3.16 -8.97
N LEU A 106 -19.99 -3.89 -9.74
CA LEU A 106 -20.00 -5.36 -9.82
C LEU A 106 -19.14 -6.03 -8.73
N GLY A 107 -18.63 -5.28 -7.75
CA GLY A 107 -17.76 -5.78 -6.69
C GLY A 107 -16.29 -5.93 -7.09
N PHE A 108 -15.89 -5.41 -8.26
CA PHE A 108 -14.50 -5.50 -8.74
C PHE A 108 -13.66 -4.30 -8.30
N THR A 109 -12.52 -4.56 -7.67
CA THR A 109 -11.52 -3.55 -7.32
C THR A 109 -10.49 -3.38 -8.46
N ASP A 110 -10.42 -2.19 -9.03
CA ASP A 110 -9.50 -1.91 -10.16
C ASP A 110 -8.06 -1.65 -9.70
N VAL A 111 -7.33 -2.73 -9.41
CA VAL A 111 -5.90 -2.67 -9.05
C VAL A 111 -4.96 -2.32 -10.21
N ARG A 112 -5.49 -1.97 -11.40
CA ARG A 112 -4.67 -1.35 -12.46
C ARG A 112 -4.52 0.14 -12.24
N ASN A 113 -5.45 0.75 -11.51
CA ASN A 113 -5.28 2.11 -11.02
C ASN A 113 -4.24 2.06 -9.89
N PRO A 114 -3.10 2.78 -10.01
CA PRO A 114 -2.00 2.67 -9.06
C PRO A 114 -2.38 3.16 -7.66
N LEU A 115 -3.27 4.15 -7.52
CA LEU A 115 -3.70 4.65 -6.22
C LEU A 115 -4.68 3.71 -5.54
N VAL A 116 -5.61 3.13 -6.30
CA VAL A 116 -6.54 2.10 -5.80
C VAL A 116 -5.76 0.89 -5.31
N LYS A 117 -4.81 0.39 -6.12
CA LYS A 117 -3.89 -0.70 -5.75
C LYS A 117 -3.14 -0.36 -4.46
N ALA A 118 -2.56 0.83 -4.38
CA ALA A 118 -1.77 1.25 -3.23
C ALA A 118 -2.57 1.39 -1.94
N ARG A 119 -3.74 2.02 -1.98
CA ARG A 119 -4.62 2.13 -0.82
C ARG A 119 -5.09 0.75 -0.35
N LEU A 120 -5.41 -0.14 -1.29
CA LEU A 120 -5.80 -1.51 -0.96
C LEU A 120 -4.68 -2.25 -0.21
N CYS A 121 -3.45 -2.24 -0.74
CA CYS A 121 -2.33 -2.91 -0.08
C CYS A 121 -1.98 -2.26 1.28
N ALA A 122 -1.94 -0.93 1.33
CA ALA A 122 -1.64 -0.19 2.55
C ALA A 122 -2.69 -0.42 3.66
N SER A 123 -3.96 -0.66 3.31
CA SER A 123 -5.01 -0.94 4.29
C SER A 123 -4.70 -2.11 5.22
N CYS A 124 -3.94 -3.11 4.76
CA CYS A 124 -3.50 -4.27 5.54
C CYS A 124 -2.05 -4.13 6.04
N HIS A 125 -1.15 -3.65 5.18
CA HIS A 125 0.29 -3.59 5.49
C HIS A 125 0.70 -2.41 6.37
N VAL A 126 -0.11 -1.36 6.41
CA VAL A 126 0.03 -0.20 7.30
C VAL A 126 -1.09 -0.21 8.34
N GLY A 127 -2.31 -0.45 7.87
CA GLY A 127 -3.52 -0.50 8.68
C GLY A 127 -4.56 0.53 8.26
N SER A 128 -5.79 0.33 8.72
CA SER A 128 -6.94 1.19 8.48
C SER A 128 -7.92 1.05 9.65
N ALA A 129 -8.06 2.10 10.46
CA ALA A 129 -9.04 2.13 11.55
C ALA A 129 -10.46 2.01 11.00
N ALA A 130 -10.76 2.74 9.91
CA ALA A 130 -12.07 2.72 9.26
C ALA A 130 -12.48 1.31 8.81
N GLU A 131 -11.53 0.51 8.33
CA GLU A 131 -11.81 -0.86 7.89
C GLU A 131 -11.63 -1.91 8.98
N GLY A 132 -11.33 -1.53 10.23
CA GLY A 132 -11.06 -2.46 11.33
C GLY A 132 -9.76 -3.26 11.16
N LYS A 133 -8.81 -2.75 10.39
CA LYS A 133 -7.51 -3.35 10.09
C LYS A 133 -6.42 -2.67 10.92
N PHE A 134 -6.41 -2.89 12.23
CA PHE A 134 -5.40 -2.29 13.08
C PHE A 134 -4.81 -3.30 14.07
N VAL A 135 -3.51 -3.56 13.91
CA VAL A 135 -2.74 -4.41 14.82
C VAL A 135 -2.23 -3.54 15.97
N ARG A 136 -2.88 -3.68 17.13
CA ARG A 136 -2.54 -2.93 18.35
C ARG A 136 -1.29 -3.46 19.03
N HIS A 137 -0.70 -2.64 19.90
CA HIS A 137 0.51 -3.03 20.64
C HIS A 137 0.27 -4.26 21.52
N GLU A 138 -0.92 -4.42 22.09
CA GLU A 138 -1.29 -5.62 22.86
C GLU A 138 -1.13 -6.92 22.03
N TRP A 139 -1.40 -6.87 20.72
CA TRP A 139 -1.25 -8.04 19.86
C TRP A 139 0.21 -8.30 19.54
N TYR A 140 1.02 -7.25 19.32
CA TYR A 140 2.48 -7.39 19.23
C TYR A 140 3.06 -8.02 20.51
N ALA A 141 2.64 -7.54 21.68
CA ALA A 141 3.06 -8.08 22.97
C ALA A 141 2.62 -9.54 23.16
N ALA A 142 1.46 -9.93 22.63
CA ALA A 142 0.97 -11.31 22.65
C ALA A 142 1.63 -12.23 21.60
N GLY A 143 2.48 -11.67 20.73
CA GLY A 143 3.31 -12.41 19.78
C GLY A 143 2.90 -12.29 18.31
N HIS A 144 2.00 -11.38 17.95
CA HIS A 144 1.80 -11.00 16.55
C HIS A 144 3.12 -10.39 16.03
N PRO A 145 3.65 -10.83 14.88
CA PRO A 145 4.85 -10.22 14.31
C PRO A 145 4.63 -8.72 14.05
N PRO A 146 5.61 -7.84 14.34
CA PRO A 146 5.49 -6.44 13.94
C PRO A 146 5.31 -6.36 12.42
N LEU A 147 4.39 -5.52 11.96
CA LEU A 147 4.25 -5.27 10.53
C LEU A 147 5.56 -4.59 10.05
N PRO A 148 6.34 -5.23 9.15
CA PRO A 148 7.56 -4.62 8.65
C PRO A 148 7.22 -3.41 7.76
N GLY A 149 8.20 -2.55 7.52
CA GLY A 149 8.07 -1.52 6.50
C GLY A 149 7.62 -2.13 5.16
N PHE A 150 6.69 -1.47 4.50
CA PHE A 150 6.01 -1.96 3.29
C PHE A 150 6.39 -1.12 2.09
N GLU A 151 6.89 -1.76 1.02
CA GLU A 151 7.08 -1.12 -0.29
C GLU A 151 6.33 -1.96 -1.33
N GLN A 152 5.30 -1.39 -1.95
CA GLN A 152 4.33 -2.14 -2.74
C GLN A 152 5.00 -2.92 -3.88
N THR A 153 5.94 -2.32 -4.60
CA THR A 153 6.50 -2.97 -5.80
C THR A 153 7.38 -4.17 -5.43
N ALA A 154 8.16 -4.08 -4.35
CA ALA A 154 8.97 -5.17 -3.80
C ALA A 154 8.11 -6.31 -3.26
N PHE A 155 7.03 -5.98 -2.53
CA PHE A 155 6.11 -6.98 -1.98
C PHE A 155 5.30 -7.67 -3.08
N THR A 156 4.78 -6.91 -4.05
CA THR A 156 4.01 -7.50 -5.16
C THR A 156 4.87 -8.32 -6.11
N ALA A 157 6.17 -8.05 -6.20
CA ALA A 157 7.12 -8.86 -6.96
C ALA A 157 7.35 -10.28 -6.37
N GLN A 158 6.90 -10.54 -5.14
CA GLN A 158 6.98 -11.90 -4.54
C GLN A 158 5.87 -12.82 -5.02
N MET A 159 4.87 -12.29 -5.73
CA MET A 159 3.80 -13.06 -6.34
C MET A 159 4.15 -13.38 -7.80
N PRO A 160 3.73 -14.54 -8.33
CA PRO A 160 3.83 -14.80 -9.76
C PRO A 160 3.13 -13.67 -10.55
N PRO A 161 3.83 -13.04 -11.51
CA PRO A 161 3.23 -11.97 -12.29
C PRO A 161 2.11 -12.54 -13.16
N HIS A 162 0.91 -12.00 -12.99
CA HIS A 162 -0.29 -12.31 -13.79
C HIS A 162 -0.87 -11.04 -14.44
N TRP A 163 -0.08 -9.97 -14.45
CA TRP A 163 -0.37 -8.70 -15.11
C TRP A 163 0.86 -8.23 -15.89
N GLN A 164 0.64 -7.26 -16.77
CA GLN A 164 1.70 -6.58 -17.53
C GLN A 164 1.43 -5.07 -17.50
N PRO A 165 2.47 -4.22 -17.41
CA PRO A 165 2.37 -2.81 -17.73
C PRO A 165 1.81 -2.59 -19.14
N LEU A 166 1.15 -1.46 -19.38
CA LEU A 166 0.54 -1.20 -20.69
C LEU A 166 1.55 -1.22 -21.85
N ALA A 167 2.78 -0.77 -21.59
CA ALA A 167 3.91 -0.80 -22.52
C ALA A 167 4.30 -2.22 -22.95
N GLU A 168 4.16 -3.19 -22.04
CA GLU A 168 4.53 -4.59 -22.27
C GLU A 168 3.36 -5.42 -22.80
N LYS A 169 2.11 -4.93 -22.67
CA LYS A 169 0.95 -5.58 -23.26
C LYS A 169 1.06 -5.52 -24.78
N GLY A 170 1.07 -6.69 -25.42
CA GLY A 170 0.97 -6.82 -26.88
C GLY A 170 -0.29 -6.15 -27.47
N ASN A 171 -0.46 -6.23 -28.78
CA ASN A 171 -1.71 -5.76 -29.40
C ASN A 171 -2.84 -6.72 -29.05
N PHE A 172 -3.86 -6.24 -28.33
CA PHE A 172 -5.05 -7.03 -27.98
C PHE A 172 -6.30 -6.33 -28.51
N ARG A 173 -7.40 -7.09 -28.65
CA ARG A 173 -8.65 -6.57 -29.19
C ARG A 173 -9.10 -5.30 -28.48
N TRP A 174 -9.39 -4.27 -29.28
CA TRP A 174 -9.87 -2.96 -28.83
C TRP A 174 -8.89 -2.26 -27.90
N LYS A 175 -7.57 -2.53 -28.00
CA LYS A 175 -6.56 -1.81 -27.21
C LYS A 175 -6.72 -0.31 -27.43
N SER A 176 -6.54 0.15 -28.67
CA SER A 176 -6.74 1.55 -29.09
C SER A 176 -7.94 1.73 -30.01
N GLU A 177 -8.26 0.71 -30.80
CA GLU A 177 -9.34 0.72 -31.79
C GLU A 177 -10.72 0.71 -31.11
N ALA A 178 -11.66 1.45 -31.69
CA ALA A 178 -13.05 1.39 -31.28
C ALA A 178 -13.63 0.00 -31.56
N ALA A 179 -14.34 -0.58 -30.59
CA ALA A 179 -15.07 -1.82 -30.76
C ALA A 179 -16.23 -1.61 -31.74
N ASP A 180 -16.36 -2.49 -32.75
CA ASP A 180 -17.55 -2.55 -33.60
C ASP A 180 -18.67 -3.30 -32.86
N PRO A 181 -19.78 -2.61 -32.48
CA PRO A 181 -20.88 -3.26 -31.77
C PRO A 181 -21.57 -4.37 -32.56
N ARG A 182 -21.33 -4.46 -33.87
CA ARG A 182 -21.88 -5.50 -34.77
C ARG A 182 -20.95 -6.70 -34.94
N SER A 183 -19.72 -6.63 -34.46
CA SER A 183 -18.78 -7.75 -34.56
C SER A 183 -19.22 -8.94 -33.70
N SER A 184 -19.04 -10.16 -34.20
CA SER A 184 -19.37 -11.39 -33.44
C SER A 184 -18.67 -11.41 -32.09
N ALA A 185 -17.39 -11.02 -32.07
CA ALA A 185 -16.58 -10.87 -30.86
C ALA A 185 -17.22 -9.99 -29.77
N TYR A 186 -17.85 -8.89 -30.17
CA TYR A 186 -18.54 -7.99 -29.25
C TYR A 186 -19.84 -8.61 -28.76
N LEU A 187 -20.67 -9.11 -29.67
CA LEU A 187 -21.97 -9.71 -29.36
C LEU A 187 -21.83 -10.95 -28.45
N ASP A 188 -20.90 -11.85 -28.76
CA ASP A 188 -20.61 -13.05 -27.96
C ASP A 188 -20.09 -12.66 -26.56
N GLY A 189 -19.28 -11.60 -26.49
CA GLY A 189 -18.71 -11.11 -25.24
C GLY A 189 -19.71 -10.39 -24.33
N LEU A 190 -20.84 -9.92 -24.85
CA LEU A 190 -21.87 -9.20 -24.07
C LEU A 190 -22.65 -10.12 -23.14
N GLY A 191 -22.87 -11.38 -23.52
CA GLY A 191 -23.66 -12.33 -22.72
C GLY A 191 -23.12 -12.48 -21.29
N PRO A 192 -21.84 -12.89 -21.12
CA PRO A 192 -21.22 -13.00 -19.80
C PRO A 192 -21.21 -11.69 -19.00
N VAL A 193 -20.93 -10.56 -19.66
CA VAL A 193 -20.95 -9.25 -19.01
C VAL A 193 -22.34 -8.93 -18.48
N ARG A 194 -23.38 -9.08 -19.30
CA ARG A 194 -24.78 -8.87 -18.89
C ARG A 194 -25.16 -9.73 -17.67
N SER A 195 -24.72 -10.99 -17.64
CA SER A 195 -24.95 -11.87 -16.48
C SER A 195 -24.31 -11.34 -15.20
N ALA A 196 -23.12 -10.74 -15.26
CA ALA A 196 -22.51 -10.11 -14.09
C ALA A 196 -23.34 -8.92 -13.57
N PHE A 197 -23.88 -8.08 -14.45
CA PHE A 197 -24.76 -6.98 -14.05
C PHE A 197 -26.05 -7.48 -13.38
N GLN A 198 -26.68 -8.52 -13.95
CA GLN A 198 -27.86 -9.15 -13.36
C GLN A 198 -27.56 -9.70 -11.96
N LEU A 199 -26.45 -10.42 -11.80
CA LEU A 199 -26.01 -10.93 -10.50
C LEU A 199 -25.75 -9.80 -9.51
N ALA A 200 -25.16 -8.69 -9.95
CA ALA A 200 -24.93 -7.49 -9.15
C ALA A 200 -26.18 -6.63 -8.89
N ARG A 201 -27.34 -7.02 -9.44
CA ARG A 201 -28.59 -6.23 -9.42
C ARG A 201 -28.40 -4.80 -9.94
N VAL A 202 -27.51 -4.63 -10.91
CA VAL A 202 -27.26 -3.37 -11.61
C VAL A 202 -27.92 -3.45 -12.98
N GLU A 203 -28.66 -2.41 -13.37
CA GLU A 203 -29.24 -2.33 -14.71
C GLU A 203 -28.14 -2.27 -15.78
N PHE A 204 -28.24 -3.09 -16.82
CA PHE A 204 -27.24 -3.13 -17.89
C PHE A 204 -27.62 -2.19 -19.04
N ARG A 205 -26.85 -1.11 -19.20
CA ARG A 205 -26.99 -0.06 -20.24
C ARG A 205 -25.66 0.09 -20.97
N PRO A 206 -25.40 -0.71 -22.02
CA PRO A 206 -24.07 -0.81 -22.63
C PRO A 206 -23.54 0.52 -23.17
N GLU A 207 -24.41 1.38 -23.71
CA GLU A 207 -24.08 2.73 -24.20
C GLU A 207 -23.54 3.67 -23.12
N GLU A 208 -23.97 3.51 -21.87
CA GLU A 208 -23.49 4.30 -20.73
C GLU A 208 -22.25 3.66 -20.09
N GLN A 209 -22.19 2.32 -20.09
CA GLN A 209 -21.29 1.53 -19.24
C GLN A 209 -20.03 1.01 -19.96
N LEU A 210 -20.09 0.85 -21.27
CA LEU A 210 -18.96 0.40 -22.09
C LEU A 210 -18.31 1.60 -22.80
N ALA A 211 -16.99 1.67 -22.77
CA ALA A 211 -16.25 2.62 -23.57
C ALA A 211 -15.96 2.06 -24.96
N ALA A 212 -15.63 2.95 -25.90
CA ALA A 212 -15.32 2.55 -27.27
C ALA A 212 -14.07 1.66 -27.37
N SER A 213 -13.06 1.85 -26.52
CA SER A 213 -11.83 1.06 -26.52
C SER A 213 -11.31 0.85 -25.10
N TYR A 214 -10.33 -0.03 -24.92
CA TYR A 214 -9.66 -0.24 -23.64
C TYR A 214 -9.00 1.03 -23.14
N ILE A 215 -8.32 1.80 -23.99
CA ILE A 215 -7.70 3.05 -23.52
C ILE A 215 -8.79 4.04 -23.07
N ALA A 216 -9.88 4.18 -23.83
CA ALA A 216 -11.01 5.04 -23.46
C ALA A 216 -11.68 4.59 -22.14
N ALA A 217 -11.82 3.28 -21.93
CA ALA A 217 -12.40 2.73 -20.71
C ALA A 217 -11.62 3.15 -19.46
N ASN A 218 -10.31 3.35 -19.58
CA ASN A 218 -9.42 3.48 -18.43
C ASN A 218 -8.91 4.89 -18.20
N SER A 219 -9.52 5.87 -18.88
CA SER A 219 -9.21 7.29 -18.76
C SER A 219 -7.71 7.57 -18.75
N LEU A 220 -6.95 6.77 -19.51
CA LEU A 220 -5.52 6.98 -19.62
C LEU A 220 -5.38 8.28 -20.38
N PRO A 221 -4.81 9.33 -19.74
CA PRO A 221 -4.66 10.60 -20.42
C PRO A 221 -3.88 10.31 -21.70
N HIS A 222 -4.27 10.95 -22.81
CA HIS A 222 -3.54 10.96 -24.09
C HIS A 222 -3.91 9.92 -25.16
N ALA A 223 -5.07 9.26 -25.07
CA ALA A 223 -5.53 8.32 -26.10
C ALA A 223 -6.07 8.93 -27.40
N ALA A 224 -6.48 10.20 -27.38
CA ALA A 224 -7.30 10.77 -28.43
C ALA A 224 -6.63 11.97 -29.11
N GLY A 225 -5.94 11.72 -30.22
CA GLY A 225 -5.91 12.58 -31.41
C GLY A 225 -5.37 14.01 -31.33
N ALA A 226 -4.96 14.55 -30.19
CA ALA A 226 -4.34 15.86 -30.11
C ALA A 226 -2.86 15.77 -30.53
N ALA A 227 -2.45 16.54 -31.54
CA ALA A 227 -1.03 16.68 -31.88
C ALA A 227 -0.25 17.12 -30.63
N GLY A 228 0.71 16.29 -30.18
CA GLY A 228 1.43 16.49 -28.92
C GLY A 228 0.90 15.71 -27.71
N ALA A 229 -0.14 14.89 -27.86
CA ALA A 229 -0.59 13.95 -26.83
C ALA A 229 0.51 12.90 -26.55
N ALA A 230 0.97 12.82 -25.30
CA ALA A 230 2.08 11.97 -24.90
C ALA A 230 1.72 10.48 -24.95
N ASP A 231 2.61 9.63 -25.45
CA ASP A 231 2.38 8.19 -25.57
C ASP A 231 2.26 7.52 -24.18
N PRO A 232 1.08 6.96 -23.80
CA PRO A 232 0.92 6.23 -22.55
C PRO A 232 1.72 4.91 -22.51
N LEU A 233 2.25 4.45 -23.64
CA LEU A 233 3.18 3.31 -23.72
C LEU A 233 4.62 3.70 -23.33
N ALA A 234 4.95 4.99 -23.29
CA ALA A 234 6.27 5.49 -22.90
C ALA A 234 6.36 5.87 -21.41
N ASP A 235 5.32 5.62 -20.63
CA ASP A 235 5.27 5.94 -19.20
C ASP A 235 6.11 4.97 -18.36
N ARG A 236 6.83 5.53 -17.38
CA ARG A 236 7.67 4.82 -16.42
C ARG A 236 6.82 4.26 -15.29
N ALA A 237 6.12 3.16 -15.60
CA ALA A 237 5.13 2.54 -14.74
C ALA A 237 5.68 2.17 -13.36
N ARG A 238 6.94 1.74 -13.25
CA ARG A 238 7.52 1.36 -11.97
C ARG A 238 7.76 2.58 -11.09
N THR A 239 8.33 3.66 -11.65
CA THR A 239 8.45 4.93 -10.92
C THR A 239 7.09 5.45 -10.46
N ARG A 240 6.07 5.42 -11.34
CA ARG A 240 4.70 5.77 -10.97
C ARG A 240 4.20 4.95 -9.79
N GLU A 241 4.33 3.62 -9.86
CA GLU A 241 3.88 2.73 -8.78
C GLU A 241 4.58 3.02 -7.46
N VAL A 242 5.90 3.21 -7.45
CA VAL A 242 6.66 3.52 -6.21
C VAL A 242 6.20 4.84 -5.59
N MET A 243 6.08 5.91 -6.38
CA MET A 243 5.72 7.24 -5.85
C MET A 243 4.27 7.27 -5.35
N VAL A 244 3.33 6.72 -6.13
CA VAL A 244 1.92 6.66 -5.75
C VAL A 244 1.73 5.75 -4.53
N ALA A 245 2.45 4.62 -4.46
CA ALA A 245 2.39 3.73 -3.31
C ALA A 245 3.00 4.34 -2.04
N GLY A 246 4.09 5.09 -2.16
CA GLY A 246 4.69 5.82 -1.06
C GLY A 246 3.74 6.85 -0.45
N LEU A 247 3.10 7.65 -1.30
CA LEU A 247 2.09 8.63 -0.89
C LEU A 247 0.89 7.95 -0.20
N ALA A 248 0.39 6.85 -0.76
CA ALA A 248 -0.74 6.11 -0.19
C ALA A 248 -0.39 5.41 1.13
N ALA A 249 0.84 4.90 1.29
CA ALA A 249 1.31 4.29 2.53
C ALA A 249 1.42 5.35 3.65
N LEU A 250 1.94 6.54 3.33
CA LEU A 250 1.95 7.68 4.25
C LEU A 250 0.53 8.14 4.59
N GLU A 251 -0.35 8.25 3.60
CA GLU A 251 -1.77 8.59 3.79
C GLU A 251 -2.47 7.60 4.73
N ALA A 252 -2.28 6.29 4.51
CA ALA A 252 -2.84 5.24 5.36
C ALA A 252 -2.33 5.34 6.80
N TYR A 253 -1.02 5.57 6.97
CA TYR A 253 -0.41 5.71 8.29
C TYR A 253 -0.95 6.94 9.05
N VAL A 254 -0.98 8.11 8.40
CA VAL A 254 -1.48 9.34 9.00
C VAL A 254 -2.97 9.21 9.35
N ARG A 255 -3.79 8.63 8.46
CA ARG A 255 -5.21 8.35 8.76
C ARG A 255 -5.38 7.42 9.94
N LEU A 256 -4.56 6.39 10.06
CA LEU A 256 -4.60 5.46 11.19
C LEU A 256 -4.27 6.19 12.51
N VAL A 257 -3.22 7.01 12.52
CA VAL A 257 -2.85 7.86 13.66
C VAL A 257 -3.98 8.81 14.03
N GLY A 258 -4.52 9.55 13.05
CA GLY A 258 -5.58 10.54 13.27
C GLY A 258 -6.88 9.92 13.76
N ALA A 259 -7.31 8.80 13.18
CA ALA A 259 -8.52 8.10 13.58
C ALA A 259 -8.43 7.60 15.03
N TYR A 260 -7.33 6.92 15.39
CA TYR A 260 -7.16 6.42 16.75
C TYR A 260 -7.01 7.56 17.77
N ALA A 261 -6.27 8.61 17.43
CA ALA A 261 -6.15 9.80 18.28
C ALA A 261 -7.51 10.49 18.49
N GLY A 262 -8.36 10.53 17.47
CA GLY A 262 -9.74 11.02 17.57
C GLY A 262 -10.60 10.19 18.52
N GLU A 263 -10.58 8.86 18.39
CA GLU A 263 -11.28 7.97 19.32
C GLU A 263 -10.79 8.15 20.77
N ALA A 264 -9.48 8.29 20.97
CA ALA A 264 -8.90 8.55 22.29
C ALA A 264 -9.30 9.92 22.86
N ALA A 265 -9.32 10.97 22.04
CA ALA A 265 -9.75 12.31 22.43
C ALA A 265 -11.22 12.38 22.90
N GLU A 266 -12.05 11.46 22.40
CA GLU A 266 -13.44 11.26 22.77
C GLU A 266 -13.64 10.27 23.94
N GLY A 267 -12.56 9.68 24.46
CA GLY A 267 -12.62 8.68 25.54
C GLY A 267 -13.11 7.30 25.08
N LYS A 268 -13.10 7.02 23.77
CA LYS A 268 -13.55 5.75 23.18
C LYS A 268 -12.42 4.72 23.01
N ALA A 269 -11.16 5.17 23.06
CA ALA A 269 -9.98 4.32 22.98
C ALA A 269 -8.97 4.65 24.09
N PRO A 270 -8.20 3.66 24.58
CA PRO A 270 -7.13 3.92 25.53
C PRO A 270 -6.02 4.76 24.90
N TRP A 271 -5.34 5.60 25.69
CA TRP A 271 -4.20 6.38 25.22
C TRP A 271 -3.00 6.20 26.16
N PRO A 272 -1.78 6.01 25.63
CA PRO A 272 -1.43 5.94 24.20
C PRO A 272 -1.59 4.54 23.60
N GLU A 273 -1.71 4.48 22.27
CA GLU A 273 -1.49 3.24 21.52
C GLU A 273 -0.08 3.22 20.94
N LEU A 274 0.74 2.33 21.50
CA LEU A 274 2.18 2.29 21.22
C LEU A 274 2.49 1.76 19.80
N ALA A 275 1.57 1.03 19.17
CA ALA A 275 1.74 0.55 17.80
C ALA A 275 1.78 1.69 16.76
N LEU A 276 1.35 2.90 17.13
CA LEU A 276 1.42 4.07 16.26
C LEU A 276 2.82 4.69 16.20
N TYR A 277 3.74 4.34 17.09
CA TYR A 277 5.04 5.00 17.25
C TYR A 277 6.19 4.18 16.67
N ASP A 278 7.35 4.79 16.50
CA ASP A 278 8.58 4.06 16.19
C ASP A 278 9.00 3.20 17.39
N CYS A 279 8.77 1.88 17.29
CA CYS A 279 9.16 0.92 18.32
C CYS A 279 10.66 1.00 18.67
N THR A 280 11.54 1.36 17.73
CA THR A 280 12.99 1.44 17.96
C THR A 280 13.40 2.65 18.79
N ALA A 281 12.53 3.65 18.94
CA ALA A 281 12.76 4.80 19.82
C ALA A 281 12.70 4.44 21.31
N CYS A 282 12.00 3.35 21.66
CA CYS A 282 11.91 2.82 23.02
C CYS A 282 12.71 1.51 23.17
N HIS A 283 12.69 0.64 22.16
CA HIS A 283 13.36 -0.67 22.16
C HIS A 283 14.70 -0.64 21.43
N HIS A 284 15.64 0.16 21.93
CA HIS A 284 17.04 0.17 21.48
C HIS A 284 17.73 -1.23 21.43
N PRO A 285 17.41 -2.23 22.31
CA PRO A 285 18.01 -3.57 22.28
C PRO A 285 17.61 -4.45 21.08
N LEU A 286 16.74 -3.98 20.20
CA LEU A 286 16.58 -4.58 18.86
C LEU A 286 17.81 -4.33 17.96
N ARG A 287 18.85 -3.66 18.48
CA ARG A 287 20.16 -3.46 17.85
C ARG A 287 21.23 -4.14 18.71
N THR A 288 21.99 -5.08 18.14
CA THR A 288 22.85 -6.03 18.88
C THR A 288 24.14 -5.42 19.43
N SER A 289 24.49 -4.19 19.05
CA SER A 289 25.69 -3.53 19.58
C SER A 289 25.35 -2.72 20.83
N LEU A 290 25.98 -3.09 21.95
CA LEU A 290 26.02 -2.33 23.21
C LEU A 290 26.75 -0.96 23.09
N GLY A 291 27.04 -0.52 21.86
CA GLY A 291 27.64 0.78 21.57
C GLY A 291 26.59 1.87 21.40
N PHE A 292 27.02 3.12 21.46
CA PHE A 292 26.22 4.29 21.10
C PHE A 292 25.90 4.26 19.60
N ALA A 293 24.92 3.46 19.18
CA ALA A 293 24.44 3.48 17.81
C ALA A 293 23.97 4.90 17.46
N GLU A 294 24.30 5.37 16.25
CA GLU A 294 23.82 6.66 15.77
C GLU A 294 22.29 6.69 15.84
N ARG A 295 21.74 7.64 16.61
CA ARG A 295 20.30 7.85 16.69
C ARG A 295 19.82 8.58 15.43
N PRO A 296 18.67 8.20 14.84
CA PRO A 296 17.97 9.02 13.85
C PRO A 296 18.00 10.50 14.23
N GLN A 297 18.32 11.37 13.27
CA GLN A 297 18.27 12.82 13.42
C GLN A 297 16.82 13.27 13.55
N ARG A 298 16.30 13.14 14.76
CA ARG A 298 14.97 13.63 15.10
C ARG A 298 15.11 14.89 15.94
N ARG A 299 14.38 15.95 15.58
CA ARG A 299 14.27 17.16 16.38
C ARG A 299 13.27 16.98 17.54
N THR A 300 13.26 15.81 18.18
CA THR A 300 12.31 15.48 19.24
C THR A 300 12.98 15.54 20.62
N PRO A 301 12.36 16.17 21.62
CA PRO A 301 12.89 16.15 22.98
C PRO A 301 13.05 14.72 23.52
N PRO A 302 14.05 14.43 24.37
CA PRO A 302 14.16 13.14 25.05
C PRO A 302 12.86 12.75 25.76
N GLY A 303 12.49 11.47 25.70
CA GLY A 303 11.24 10.97 26.29
C GLY A 303 9.97 11.37 25.51
N ARG A 304 10.11 11.73 24.23
CA ARG A 304 9.00 11.96 23.29
C ARG A 304 9.13 10.97 22.13
N PRO A 305 8.51 9.78 22.22
CA PRO A 305 8.53 8.81 21.13
C PRO A 305 7.94 9.46 19.88
N PRO A 306 8.65 9.42 18.75
CA PRO A 306 8.17 9.98 17.51
C PRO A 306 7.29 8.96 16.77
N LEU A 307 6.53 9.46 15.80
CA LEU A 307 5.88 8.63 14.79
C LEU A 307 6.92 7.87 13.95
N ALA A 308 6.49 6.77 13.34
CA ALA A 308 7.28 5.94 12.44
C ALA A 308 7.71 6.76 11.21
N LEU A 309 9.00 6.68 10.85
CA LEU A 309 9.55 7.47 9.72
C LEU A 309 9.44 6.78 8.38
N TRP A 310 9.44 5.45 8.35
CA TRP A 310 9.52 4.71 7.11
C TRP A 310 8.45 5.11 6.07
N PRO A 311 7.17 5.43 6.42
CA PRO A 311 6.19 5.85 5.42
C PRO A 311 6.54 7.21 4.79
N ARG A 312 7.28 8.06 5.51
CA ARG A 312 7.64 9.41 5.04
C ARG A 312 8.61 9.39 3.88
N VAL A 313 9.54 8.43 3.83
CA VAL A 313 10.61 8.39 2.82
C VAL A 313 10.05 8.47 1.41
N LEU A 314 9.11 7.57 1.07
CA LEU A 314 8.53 7.54 -0.27
C LEU A 314 7.38 8.55 -0.45
N GLY A 315 6.66 8.88 0.62
CA GLY A 315 5.62 9.91 0.58
C GLY A 315 6.18 11.31 0.30
N GLU A 316 7.29 11.68 0.93
CA GLU A 316 7.97 12.96 0.69
C GLU A 316 8.67 12.98 -0.68
N ALA A 317 9.28 11.87 -1.12
CA ALA A 317 9.81 11.74 -2.48
C ALA A 317 8.73 11.98 -3.55
N GLY A 318 7.56 11.35 -3.39
CA GLY A 318 6.42 11.52 -4.27
C GLY A 318 5.89 12.95 -4.25
N THR A 319 5.81 13.57 -3.07
CA THR A 319 5.39 14.96 -2.90
C THR A 319 6.34 15.92 -3.62
N ALA A 320 7.65 15.76 -3.41
CA ALA A 320 8.68 16.58 -4.04
C ALA A 320 8.62 16.46 -5.57
N LEU A 321 8.39 15.25 -6.09
CA LEU A 321 8.24 15.02 -7.52
C LEU A 321 7.00 15.72 -8.10
N VAL A 322 5.86 15.64 -7.41
CA VAL A 322 4.62 16.35 -7.81
C VAL A 322 4.85 17.87 -7.79
N SER A 323 5.40 18.41 -6.70
CA SER A 323 5.70 19.84 -6.58
C SER A 323 6.59 20.33 -7.73
N ALA A 324 7.63 19.59 -8.09
CA ALA A 324 8.57 19.98 -9.13
C ALA A 324 7.99 19.91 -10.56
N ARG A 325 6.94 19.12 -10.80
CA ARG A 325 6.46 18.80 -12.16
C ARG A 325 5.05 19.29 -12.49
N GLY A 326 4.35 19.89 -11.53
CA GLY A 326 3.01 20.43 -11.78
C GLY A 326 2.47 21.36 -10.70
N GLY A 327 3.27 21.71 -9.68
CA GLY A 327 2.82 22.55 -8.59
C GLY A 327 3.12 24.03 -8.77
N LYS A 328 2.26 24.90 -8.22
CA LYS A 328 2.62 26.29 -7.90
C LYS A 328 3.24 26.28 -6.49
N PRO A 329 4.56 26.52 -6.34
CA PRO A 329 5.24 26.42 -5.04
C PRO A 329 4.52 27.22 -3.95
N GLY A 330 4.18 26.56 -2.84
CA GLY A 330 3.63 27.18 -1.63
C GLY A 330 2.12 27.50 -1.63
N GLN A 331 1.36 27.14 -2.67
CA GLN A 331 -0.10 27.39 -2.72
C GLN A 331 -0.94 26.13 -2.94
N ASP A 332 -0.36 25.06 -3.48
CA ASP A 332 -1.03 23.76 -3.62
C ASP A 332 -0.75 22.82 -2.45
N ALA A 333 -1.48 21.70 -2.37
CA ALA A 333 -1.31 20.70 -1.31
C ALA A 333 0.11 20.18 -1.18
N ALA A 334 0.83 19.99 -2.30
CA ALA A 334 2.19 19.47 -2.29
C ALA A 334 3.18 20.45 -1.63
N GLY A 335 3.03 21.75 -1.90
CA GLY A 335 3.83 22.80 -1.25
C GLY A 335 3.54 22.98 0.24
N ARG A 336 2.31 22.72 0.69
CA ARG A 336 1.92 22.82 2.11
C ARG A 336 2.34 21.60 2.95
N LEU A 337 2.45 20.42 2.33
CA LEU A 337 2.60 19.16 3.03
C LEU A 337 3.81 19.09 3.99
N PRO A 338 5.02 19.59 3.67
CA PRO A 338 6.13 19.58 4.61
C PRO A 338 5.82 20.30 5.92
N GLY A 339 5.13 21.44 5.86
CA GLY A 339 4.70 22.19 7.03
C GLY A 339 3.60 21.46 7.82
N LEU A 340 2.65 20.84 7.14
CA LEU A 340 1.60 20.04 7.78
C LEU A 340 2.19 18.81 8.51
N LEU A 341 3.15 18.12 7.89
CA LEU A 341 3.85 16.99 8.52
C LEU A 341 4.65 17.45 9.75
N GLN A 342 5.27 18.63 9.70
CA GLN A 342 5.93 19.22 10.87
C GLN A 342 4.93 19.48 12.01
N THR A 343 3.75 20.06 11.70
CA THR A 343 2.70 20.28 12.70
C THR A 343 2.26 18.97 13.36
N LEU A 344 2.14 17.89 12.59
CA LEU A 344 1.81 16.56 13.13
C LEU A 344 2.92 16.01 14.05
N ASP A 345 4.19 16.15 13.66
CA ASP A 345 5.32 15.75 14.52
C ASP A 345 5.34 16.53 15.83
N GLU A 346 5.09 17.84 15.77
CA GLU A 346 5.02 18.71 16.94
C GLU A 346 3.85 18.30 17.86
N ALA A 347 2.68 18.00 17.30
CA ALA A 347 1.55 17.49 18.07
C ALA A 347 1.86 16.14 18.75
N ALA A 348 2.55 15.24 18.05
CA ALA A 348 2.97 13.93 18.57
C ALA A 348 4.07 14.01 19.64
N THR A 349 4.84 15.11 19.68
CA THR A 349 6.03 15.22 20.53
C THR A 349 5.99 16.34 21.56
N ARG A 350 4.90 17.14 21.59
CA ARG A 350 4.69 18.21 22.58
C ARG A 350 4.75 17.72 24.03
N GLN A 351 4.19 16.55 24.29
CA GLN A 351 4.19 15.85 25.59
C GLN A 351 4.46 14.35 25.38
N PRO A 352 4.73 13.54 26.43
CA PRO A 352 4.90 12.10 26.25
C PRO A 352 3.70 11.53 25.50
N PHE A 353 3.96 10.91 24.35
CA PHE A 353 2.94 10.35 23.47
C PHE A 353 1.92 11.36 22.93
N GLY A 354 2.25 12.65 22.86
CA GLY A 354 1.43 13.67 22.21
C GLY A 354 0.10 13.99 22.88
N ASP A 355 -0.61 14.96 22.29
CA ASP A 355 -2.00 15.29 22.64
C ASP A 355 -2.95 14.70 21.59
N PRO A 356 -3.84 13.75 21.95
CA PRO A 356 -4.74 13.09 21.00
C PRO A 356 -5.57 14.08 20.18
N ARG A 357 -6.04 15.20 20.77
CA ARG A 357 -6.86 16.20 20.07
C ARG A 357 -6.05 16.92 19.00
N ALA A 358 -4.87 17.43 19.37
CA ALA A 358 -3.96 18.08 18.43
C ALA A 358 -3.47 17.12 17.33
N MET A 359 -3.16 15.88 17.68
CA MET A 359 -2.74 14.86 16.71
C MET A 359 -3.84 14.50 15.73
N HIS A 360 -5.08 14.34 16.19
CA HIS A 360 -6.24 14.10 15.32
C HIS A 360 -6.43 15.24 14.32
N ALA A 361 -6.47 16.50 14.80
CA ALA A 361 -6.64 17.67 13.95
C ALA A 361 -5.51 17.80 12.90
N ALA A 362 -4.25 17.67 13.32
CA ALA A 362 -3.12 17.73 12.41
C ALA A 362 -3.14 16.59 11.38
N ALA A 363 -3.49 15.37 11.79
CA ALA A 363 -3.56 14.21 10.92
C ALA A 363 -4.66 14.33 9.85
N GLU A 364 -5.80 14.95 10.15
CA GLU A 364 -6.86 15.22 9.17
C GLU A 364 -6.35 16.14 8.05
N GLU A 365 -5.71 17.26 8.40
CA GLU A 365 -5.15 18.20 7.41
C GLU A 365 -4.06 17.54 6.53
N VAL A 366 -3.17 16.75 7.15
CA VAL A 366 -2.13 16.01 6.44
C VAL A 366 -2.74 14.95 5.52
N SER A 367 -3.76 14.22 5.98
CA SER A 367 -4.41 13.15 5.19
C SER A 367 -5.16 13.71 3.99
N GLU A 368 -5.81 14.86 4.13
CA GLU A 368 -6.47 15.56 3.02
C GLU A 368 -5.44 15.98 1.97
N ALA A 369 -4.36 16.65 2.39
CA ALA A 369 -3.29 17.09 1.51
C ALA A 369 -2.62 15.89 0.80
N LEU A 370 -2.31 14.81 1.51
CA LEU A 370 -1.77 13.58 0.92
C LEU A 370 -2.72 12.97 -0.11
N GLY A 371 -4.03 12.98 0.16
CA GLY A 371 -5.04 12.49 -0.77
C GLY A 371 -5.08 13.30 -2.08
N GLU A 372 -4.90 14.61 -2.01
CA GLU A 372 -4.76 15.48 -3.20
C GLU A 372 -3.47 15.21 -3.97
N VAL A 373 -2.34 15.15 -3.26
CA VAL A 373 -1.02 14.89 -3.87
C VAL A 373 -1.00 13.51 -4.53
N ALA A 374 -1.56 12.49 -3.89
CA ALA A 374 -1.65 11.14 -4.45
C ALA A 374 -2.52 11.08 -5.71
N ARG A 375 -3.63 11.82 -5.76
CA ARG A 375 -4.46 11.96 -6.97
C ARG A 375 -3.69 12.66 -8.09
N ALA A 376 -2.95 13.72 -7.79
CA ALA A 376 -2.08 14.39 -8.77
C ALA A 376 -0.98 13.44 -9.28
N ALA A 377 -0.30 12.74 -8.37
CA ALA A 377 0.74 11.77 -8.67
C ALA A 377 0.25 10.60 -9.54
N GLN A 378 -1.00 10.17 -9.39
CA GLN A 378 -1.61 9.13 -10.24
C GLN A 378 -1.73 9.57 -11.70
N HIS A 379 -2.03 10.85 -11.93
CA HIS A 379 -2.37 11.38 -13.26
C HIS A 379 -1.20 12.08 -13.97
N MET A 380 -0.13 12.40 -13.26
CA MET A 380 1.07 13.00 -13.87
C MET A 380 1.82 12.01 -14.78
N ARG A 381 2.61 12.57 -15.71
CA ARG A 381 3.49 11.80 -16.59
C ARG A 381 4.78 11.40 -15.86
N TYR A 382 5.19 10.15 -16.01
CA TYR A 382 6.48 9.65 -15.56
C TYR A 382 7.35 9.34 -16.76
N ASP A 383 8.34 10.18 -17.02
CA ASP A 383 9.38 9.97 -18.03
C ASP A 383 10.74 9.67 -17.37
N ALA A 384 11.78 9.42 -18.18
CA ALA A 384 13.11 9.12 -17.65
C ALA A 384 13.67 10.25 -16.75
N ALA A 385 13.30 11.51 -17.02
CA ALA A 385 13.71 12.63 -16.18
C ALA A 385 13.01 12.60 -14.81
N ALA A 386 11.72 12.27 -14.77
CA ALA A 386 10.98 12.07 -13.52
C ALA A 386 11.56 10.90 -12.71
N SER A 387 11.85 9.76 -13.35
CA SER A 387 12.49 8.61 -12.71
C SER A 387 13.86 8.96 -12.14
N ARG A 388 14.69 9.66 -12.91
CA ARG A 388 16.01 10.11 -12.45
C ARG A 388 15.90 11.09 -11.29
N GLN A 389 14.97 12.04 -11.36
CA GLN A 389 14.74 13.02 -10.30
C GLN A 389 14.31 12.34 -8.99
N ALA A 390 13.38 11.40 -9.05
CA ALA A 390 12.95 10.62 -7.90
C ALA A 390 14.10 9.78 -7.31
N ALA A 391 14.90 9.12 -8.16
CA ALA A 391 16.07 8.37 -7.72
C ALA A 391 17.10 9.28 -7.03
N LEU A 392 17.39 10.45 -7.60
CA LEU A 392 18.32 11.41 -6.99
C LEU A 392 17.84 11.93 -5.64
N TRP A 393 16.53 12.19 -5.48
CA TRP A 393 15.95 12.56 -4.20
C TRP A 393 16.18 11.47 -3.15
N LEU A 394 15.96 10.20 -3.51
CA LEU A 394 16.17 9.04 -2.63
C LEU A 394 17.64 8.75 -2.31
N THR A 395 18.59 9.33 -3.05
CA THR A 395 20.03 9.24 -2.73
C THR A 395 20.53 10.37 -1.83
N ASP A 396 19.71 11.38 -1.55
CA ASP A 396 20.13 12.54 -0.78
C ASP A 396 20.00 12.28 0.73
N PRO A 397 21.12 12.24 1.49
CA PRO A 397 21.08 11.96 2.93
C PRO A 397 20.48 13.11 3.76
N VAL A 398 20.26 14.30 3.15
CA VAL A 398 19.49 15.38 3.79
C VAL A 398 18.00 15.10 3.74
N GLN A 399 17.54 14.40 2.69
CA GLN A 399 16.13 14.06 2.47
C GLN A 399 15.76 12.71 3.11
N VAL A 400 16.68 11.74 3.09
CA VAL A 400 16.46 10.39 3.58
C VAL A 400 17.14 10.21 4.93
N GLU A 401 16.38 9.88 5.98
CA GLU A 401 16.92 9.51 7.29
C GLU A 401 17.71 8.19 7.20
N THR A 402 19.02 8.31 7.08
CA THR A 402 19.94 7.18 6.88
C THR A 402 20.28 6.41 8.15
N ARG A 403 19.90 6.87 9.36
CA ARG A 403 20.19 6.15 10.62
C ARG A 403 19.03 5.29 11.08
N ASP A 404 17.88 5.40 10.42
CA ASP A 404 16.75 4.51 10.62
C ASP A 404 16.77 3.39 9.58
N VAL A 405 16.85 2.14 10.03
CA VAL A 405 16.96 0.99 9.12
C VAL A 405 15.69 0.76 8.31
N ALA A 406 14.51 1.08 8.85
CA ALA A 406 13.26 0.92 8.13
C ALA A 406 13.16 1.97 7.00
N ALA A 407 13.54 3.22 7.26
CA ALA A 407 13.67 4.27 6.26
C ALA A 407 14.71 3.94 5.19
N ALA A 408 15.89 3.45 5.58
CA ALA A 408 16.93 3.01 4.65
C ALA A 408 16.44 1.88 3.73
N ARG A 409 15.72 0.90 4.28
CA ARG A 409 15.13 -0.20 3.52
C ARG A 409 14.07 0.27 2.52
N GLN A 410 13.25 1.26 2.88
CA GLN A 410 12.29 1.90 1.96
C GLN A 410 12.99 2.55 0.76
N ALA A 411 14.01 3.38 1.02
CA ALA A 411 14.79 4.00 -0.04
C ALA A 411 15.48 2.93 -0.92
N ALA A 412 16.05 1.89 -0.31
CA ALA A 412 16.76 0.83 -1.03
C ALA A 412 15.84 0.01 -1.96
N TRP A 413 14.65 -0.39 -1.50
CA TRP A 413 13.67 -1.08 -2.36
C TRP A 413 13.24 -0.22 -3.54
N ALA A 414 12.91 1.05 -3.28
CA ALA A 414 12.55 2.00 -4.33
C ALA A 414 13.69 2.19 -5.33
N LEU A 415 14.92 2.38 -4.86
CA LEU A 415 16.10 2.59 -5.70
C LEU A 415 16.42 1.37 -6.57
N ARG A 416 16.28 0.13 -6.08
CA ARG A 416 16.40 -1.07 -6.93
C ARG A 416 15.41 -1.03 -8.09
N GLY A 417 14.15 -0.67 -7.80
CA GLY A 417 13.11 -0.56 -8.81
C GLY A 417 13.38 0.55 -9.84
N LEU A 418 13.65 1.77 -9.38
CA LEU A 418 13.93 2.92 -10.25
C LEU A 418 15.21 2.72 -11.06
N ALA A 419 16.27 2.18 -10.46
CA ALA A 419 17.52 1.87 -11.15
C ALA A 419 17.31 0.86 -12.27
N ALA A 420 16.48 -0.17 -12.05
CA ALA A 420 16.17 -1.17 -13.08
C ALA A 420 15.41 -0.54 -14.26
N GLU A 421 14.42 0.32 -13.97
CA GLU A 421 13.67 1.03 -15.00
C GLU A 421 14.52 2.06 -15.78
N LEU A 422 15.54 2.61 -15.13
CA LEU A 422 16.58 3.48 -15.72
C LEU A 422 17.70 2.70 -16.43
N ASN A 423 17.66 1.37 -16.44
CA ASN A 423 18.69 0.48 -17.00
C ASN A 423 20.09 0.69 -16.41
N LEU A 424 20.17 1.00 -15.10
CA LEU A 424 21.47 1.05 -14.42
C LEU A 424 22.05 -0.36 -14.28
N PRO A 425 23.34 -0.58 -14.57
CA PRO A 425 23.98 -1.89 -14.40
C PRO A 425 23.90 -2.38 -12.94
N GLY A 426 23.46 -3.64 -12.78
CA GLY A 426 23.35 -4.31 -11.48
C GLY A 426 22.27 -3.73 -10.55
N ALA A 427 21.23 -3.10 -11.10
CA ALA A 427 20.14 -2.49 -10.35
C ALA A 427 19.49 -3.43 -9.32
N GLU A 428 19.31 -4.70 -9.68
CA GLU A 428 18.73 -5.74 -8.83
C GLU A 428 19.61 -6.11 -7.62
N ARG A 429 20.91 -5.84 -7.71
CA ARG A 429 21.91 -6.13 -6.66
C ARG A 429 22.35 -4.91 -5.87
N LEU A 430 21.77 -3.73 -6.11
CA LEU A 430 22.07 -2.55 -5.29
C LEU A 430 21.88 -2.87 -3.80
N PHE A 431 22.80 -2.39 -2.95
CA PHE A 431 22.84 -2.64 -1.51
C PHE A 431 23.12 -4.10 -1.08
N ALA A 432 23.51 -4.99 -1.99
CA ALA A 432 24.01 -6.33 -1.63
C ALA A 432 25.55 -6.31 -1.45
N ARG A 433 26.06 -7.15 -0.54
CA ARG A 433 27.52 -7.33 -0.32
C ARG A 433 27.91 -8.77 -0.68
N GLY A 434 28.30 -9.00 -1.93
CA GLY A 434 28.50 -10.36 -2.43
C GLY A 434 27.17 -11.13 -2.37
N GLU A 435 27.12 -12.20 -1.58
CA GLU A 435 25.90 -13.00 -1.32
C GLU A 435 25.08 -12.48 -0.13
N GLU A 436 25.60 -11.52 0.65
CA GLU A 436 24.90 -10.97 1.79
C GLU A 436 23.85 -9.93 1.38
N ASP A 437 22.76 -9.88 2.16
CA ASP A 437 21.69 -8.88 2.07
C ASP A 437 21.57 -8.11 3.40
N PRO A 438 22.43 -7.09 3.64
CA PRO A 438 22.51 -6.40 4.92
C PRO A 438 21.24 -5.67 5.33
N LEU A 439 20.36 -5.37 4.39
CA LEU A 439 19.07 -4.70 4.60
C LEU A 439 17.88 -5.68 4.59
N ALA A 440 18.12 -6.98 4.42
CA ALA A 440 17.10 -8.00 4.21
C ALA A 440 16.06 -7.56 3.14
N LEU A 441 16.51 -7.02 2.02
CA LEU A 441 15.66 -6.56 0.92
C LEU A 441 14.99 -7.72 0.18
N ALA A 442 15.58 -8.91 0.21
CA ALA A 442 14.94 -10.15 -0.23
C ALA A 442 13.79 -10.49 0.72
N LEU A 443 12.59 -10.59 0.16
CA LEU A 443 11.40 -10.97 0.90
C LEU A 443 11.17 -12.49 0.75
N PRO A 444 10.56 -13.14 1.75
CA PRO A 444 10.13 -14.52 1.59
C PRO A 444 9.11 -14.62 0.45
N SER A 445 9.30 -15.59 -0.44
CA SER A 445 8.41 -15.89 -1.57
C SER A 445 8.05 -17.38 -1.61
N GLY A 446 6.94 -17.69 -2.28
CA GLY A 446 6.39 -19.04 -2.38
C GLY A 446 5.47 -19.43 -1.21
N THR A 447 4.79 -20.56 -1.36
CA THR A 447 3.71 -21.02 -0.47
C THR A 447 4.19 -21.67 0.83
N GLU A 448 5.47 -22.00 0.94
CA GLU A 448 6.04 -22.76 2.07
C GLU A 448 6.82 -21.90 3.08
N ARG A 449 7.03 -20.61 2.79
CA ARG A 449 7.87 -19.75 3.63
C ARG A 449 7.04 -19.01 4.68
N SER A 450 7.32 -19.31 5.95
CA SER A 450 6.70 -18.64 7.10
C SER A 450 7.36 -17.29 7.39
N VAL A 451 6.55 -16.24 7.56
CA VAL A 451 7.02 -14.94 8.07
C VAL A 451 7.77 -15.10 9.40
N LEU A 452 7.35 -16.04 10.24
CA LEU A 452 8.01 -16.35 11.51
C LEU A 452 9.42 -16.92 11.30
N ALA A 453 9.64 -17.71 10.25
CA ALA A 453 10.97 -18.24 9.93
C ALA A 453 11.92 -17.16 9.38
N HIS A 454 11.36 -16.11 8.75
CA HIS A 454 12.15 -14.99 8.23
C HIS A 454 12.42 -13.90 9.30
N LEU A 455 11.68 -13.90 10.40
CA LEU A 455 11.81 -12.89 11.45
C LEU A 455 13.25 -12.78 12.01
N PRO A 456 13.98 -13.89 12.30
CA PRO A 456 15.37 -13.80 12.74
C PRO A 456 16.31 -13.13 11.72
N VAL A 457 16.08 -13.32 10.42
CA VAL A 457 16.87 -12.70 9.35
C VAL A 457 16.66 -11.19 9.36
N TRP A 458 15.40 -10.76 9.41
CA TRP A 458 15.06 -9.33 9.49
C TRP A 458 15.63 -8.67 10.74
N LEU A 459 15.41 -9.27 11.92
CA LEU A 459 15.90 -8.72 13.18
C LEU A 459 17.44 -8.64 13.20
N SER A 460 18.12 -9.63 12.63
CA SER A 460 19.58 -9.63 12.53
C SER A 460 20.09 -8.53 11.60
N ALA A 461 19.45 -8.33 10.46
CA ALA A 461 19.78 -7.24 9.52
C ALA A 461 19.57 -5.87 10.17
N ALA A 462 18.42 -5.66 10.80
CA ALA A 462 18.13 -4.44 11.56
C ALA A 462 19.16 -4.18 12.67
N ALA A 463 19.62 -5.24 13.32
CA ALA A 463 20.53 -5.16 14.45
C ALA A 463 22.00 -4.90 14.06
N ARG A 464 22.38 -5.23 12.82
CA ARG A 464 23.72 -5.05 12.24
C ARG A 464 23.81 -3.87 11.27
N TYR A 465 22.73 -3.09 11.15
CA TYR A 465 22.66 -1.99 10.21
C TYR A 465 23.67 -0.87 10.52
N GLU A 466 24.41 -0.46 9.49
CA GLU A 466 25.42 0.60 9.55
C GLU A 466 25.05 1.75 8.61
N SER A 467 24.71 2.91 9.19
CA SER A 467 24.32 4.12 8.43
C SER A 467 25.44 4.64 7.52
N ALA A 468 26.69 4.55 7.96
CA ALA A 468 27.85 5.01 7.19
C ALA A 468 28.04 4.22 5.88
N TRP A 469 27.88 2.89 5.94
CA TRP A 469 27.89 2.08 4.73
C TRP A 469 26.74 2.45 3.80
N PHE A 470 25.52 2.57 4.34
CA PHE A 470 24.36 2.89 3.52
C PHE A 470 24.52 4.23 2.80
N ARG A 471 25.05 5.26 3.46
CA ARG A 471 25.39 6.55 2.83
C ARG A 471 26.38 6.38 1.66
N ALA A 472 27.41 5.55 1.83
CA ALA A 472 28.38 5.27 0.76
C ALA A 472 27.73 4.57 -0.44
N GLU A 473 26.77 3.67 -0.21
CA GLU A 473 25.98 3.05 -1.29
C GLU A 473 25.07 4.06 -1.99
N LEU A 474 24.41 4.96 -1.25
CA LEU A 474 23.61 6.04 -1.85
C LEU A 474 24.46 6.95 -2.74
N ASP A 475 25.67 7.32 -2.30
CA ASP A 475 26.62 8.10 -3.08
C ASP A 475 27.03 7.37 -4.36
N ASP A 476 27.17 6.04 -4.31
CA ASP A 476 27.48 5.24 -5.49
C ASP A 476 26.34 5.23 -6.51
N VAL A 477 25.10 4.99 -6.05
CA VAL A 477 23.91 5.09 -6.90
C VAL A 477 23.80 6.48 -7.52
N ARG A 478 24.04 7.53 -6.74
CA ARG A 478 24.02 8.92 -7.19
C ARG A 478 25.04 9.20 -8.29
N ARG A 479 26.27 8.68 -8.17
CA ARG A 479 27.30 8.76 -9.22
C ARG A 479 26.88 8.02 -10.48
N ARG A 480 26.30 6.83 -10.36
CA ARG A 480 25.77 6.06 -11.52
C ARG A 480 24.63 6.78 -12.24
N LEU A 481 23.85 7.58 -11.52
CA LEU A 481 22.85 8.48 -12.09
C LEU A 481 23.44 9.72 -12.78
N GLY A 482 24.77 9.91 -12.73
CA GLY A 482 25.47 11.06 -13.34
C GLY A 482 25.33 12.35 -12.53
N ALA A 483 25.21 12.27 -11.20
CA ALA A 483 25.22 13.42 -10.31
C ALA A 483 26.47 13.41 -9.40
N GLY A 484 27.01 14.60 -9.11
CA GLY A 484 28.04 14.79 -8.09
C GLY A 484 27.50 14.57 -6.67
N PRO A 485 28.34 14.66 -5.63
CA PRO A 485 27.88 14.53 -4.24
C PRO A 485 26.74 15.53 -3.93
N PRO A 486 25.82 15.21 -3.00
CA PRO A 486 24.80 16.15 -2.56
C PRO A 486 25.46 17.46 -2.09
N ALA A 487 24.78 18.59 -2.31
CA ALA A 487 25.27 19.87 -1.80
C ALA A 487 25.27 19.81 -0.26
N PRO A 488 26.32 20.35 0.40
CA PRO A 488 26.49 20.24 1.85
C PRO A 488 25.39 20.95 2.66
#